data_AF-K1ZZ20-F1
#
_entry.id   AF-K1ZZ20-F1
#
_cell.length_a   1.000
_cell.length_b   1.000
_cell.length_c   1.000
_cell.angle_alpha   90.00
_cell.angle_beta   90.00
_cell.angle_gamma   90.00
#
_symmetry.space_group_name_H-M   'P 1'
#
loop_
_entity.id
_entity.type
_entity.pdbx_description
1 polymer ?
#
loop_
_entity_poly.entity_id
_entity_poly.type
_entity_poly.pdbx_seq_one_letter_code
_entity_poly.pdbx_strand_id
1 'polypeptide(L)'
;MTNARIFGYADPLNARAGGQVDFMISVEGRDQVEMELVRALHGDENPDGPGFLEEVIPLGLPKTLQVARQFTQVGSFARAQDSEGRLDGLHSFTLFAHVFPTLPKAERQQIIGRWDIEGSKGFGLGIDPDGHVAMWVGDGAGVDEIRSEIILVPRCWYFMAASFDGASKQANLHVISCVSPWNGRISTVVPLQTDTWVSETLRHAPTATKGDASFKLASATAFNPVRGHFGAFLFNGKIDRSGVYTRALARSEIEALAKGADPSQQGLLAYWDPTANLTATGVGDIIPDTGPHGLHMQGVNRPVRCMTGFNWKGEYSYRLAPETYGGVHYHDDAMTDCGWKVSYSLTLPESLKSGIYCLRLRGGGAEDHIPFIVRPAKPQAKIAFLLPTFTYLAYANEHLAYEAPIAQAITAHTPVIVAEDLEYKKLEEFGLSTYDHHTDGAGCCYSSWRRPVISMRPRYRMPAMNFPWALPADLSLIWWLDHVGYDYDVLTDHDLHAEGAAALAPYKVVLNGTHPEYYSEQMMDGTEAYLAAGGRVMYLGGNGYYWVTGTREAEPHCIEVRKLDSGSRAWQAEPGEGYLASTGQRSGLWRNRGRAPQKIVGLGFTTEGMDES
;
A
#
# COMPACT_ATOMS: atom_id res chain seq x y z
N MET A 1 -3.10 -15.53 29.13
CA MET A 1 -3.27 -14.25 28.41
C MET A 1 -1.99 -13.46 28.62
N THR A 2 -1.33 -13.08 27.53
CA THR A 2 -0.12 -12.24 27.56
C THR A 2 -0.49 -10.83 28.02
N ASN A 3 0.35 -10.22 28.85
CA ASN A 3 0.11 -8.85 29.36
C ASN A 3 0.80 -7.79 28.49
N ALA A 4 1.39 -8.19 27.35
CA ALA A 4 2.11 -7.32 26.44
C ALA A 4 1.86 -7.75 24.98
N ARG A 5 1.93 -6.77 24.07
CA ARG A 5 1.93 -6.99 22.62
C ARG A 5 3.18 -6.36 22.05
N ILE A 6 3.96 -7.13 21.30
CA ILE A 6 5.26 -6.71 20.75
C ILE A 6 5.22 -6.92 19.25
N PHE A 7 5.47 -5.84 18.50
CA PHE A 7 5.58 -5.89 17.05
C PHE A 7 6.73 -5.01 16.57
N GLY A 8 7.35 -5.41 15.47
CA GLY A 8 8.27 -4.53 14.78
C GLY A 8 8.58 -4.97 13.37
N TYR A 9 9.40 -4.15 12.72
CA TYR A 9 9.95 -4.39 11.39
C TYR A 9 11.38 -3.83 11.33
N ALA A 10 12.13 -4.31 10.34
CA ALA A 10 13.49 -3.88 10.05
C ALA A 10 13.54 -3.09 8.74
N ASP A 11 14.44 -2.12 8.65
CA ASP A 11 14.76 -1.40 7.41
C ASP A 11 16.28 -1.14 7.32
N PRO A 12 16.97 -1.54 6.24
CA PRO A 12 16.45 -2.33 5.12
C PRO A 12 16.13 -3.79 5.54
N LEU A 13 15.21 -4.42 4.80
CA LEU A 13 14.96 -5.87 4.93
C LEU A 13 16.18 -6.70 4.46
N ASN A 14 16.84 -6.27 3.39
CA ASN A 14 18.04 -6.91 2.82
C ASN A 14 19.29 -6.07 3.12
N ALA A 15 19.94 -6.37 4.23
CA ALA A 15 21.17 -5.70 4.66
C ALA A 15 22.42 -6.38 4.11
N ARG A 16 23.52 -5.64 4.05
CA ARG A 16 24.86 -6.17 3.77
C ARG A 16 25.67 -6.22 5.06
N ALA A 17 26.46 -7.28 5.26
CA ALA A 17 27.45 -7.30 6.34
C ALA A 17 28.39 -6.08 6.25
N GLY A 18 28.69 -5.46 7.38
CA GLY A 18 29.35 -4.14 7.44
C GLY A 18 28.40 -2.94 7.35
N GLY A 19 27.14 -3.16 7.00
CA GLY A 19 26.10 -2.14 6.92
C GLY A 19 25.37 -1.89 8.25
N GLN A 20 24.22 -1.23 8.16
CA GLN A 20 23.35 -0.92 9.29
C GLN A 20 21.92 -1.39 9.02
N VAL A 21 21.23 -1.79 10.09
CA VAL A 21 19.80 -2.13 10.08
C VAL A 21 19.12 -1.38 11.21
N ASP A 22 18.05 -0.67 10.89
CA ASP A 22 17.19 0.00 11.85
C ASP A 22 15.99 -0.89 12.17
N PHE A 23 15.59 -0.89 13.44
CA PHE A 23 14.44 -1.60 13.96
C PHE A 23 13.41 -0.63 14.51
N MET A 24 12.20 -0.71 13.98
CA MET A 24 11.04 0.07 14.41
C MET A 24 10.15 -0.84 15.23
N ILE A 25 10.01 -0.54 16.52
CA ILE A 25 9.37 -1.44 17.48
C ILE A 25 8.24 -0.71 18.21
N SER A 26 7.06 -1.34 18.27
CA SER A 26 5.91 -0.88 19.04
C SER A 26 5.56 -1.92 20.08
N VAL A 27 5.46 -1.48 21.34
CA VAL A 27 5.10 -2.36 22.46
C VAL A 27 3.97 -1.76 23.27
N GLU A 28 2.97 -2.58 23.56
CA GLU A 28 1.89 -2.24 24.49
C GLU A 28 2.03 -3.02 25.80
N GLY A 29 1.68 -2.38 26.92
CA GLY A 29 1.70 -3.01 28.26
C GLY A 29 3.07 -3.07 28.92
N ARG A 30 4.14 -2.60 28.26
CA ARG A 30 5.53 -2.54 28.77
C ARG A 30 6.27 -1.33 28.22
N ASP A 31 7.25 -0.85 28.97
CA ASP A 31 8.22 0.19 28.61
C ASP A 31 9.63 -0.37 28.34
N GLN A 32 9.85 -1.66 28.65
CA GLN A 32 11.10 -2.36 28.43
C GLN A 32 10.86 -3.80 27.97
N VAL A 33 11.67 -4.24 27.01
CA VAL A 33 11.73 -5.64 26.54
C VAL A 33 13.18 -6.12 26.51
N GLU A 34 13.37 -7.43 26.62
CA GLU A 34 14.66 -8.07 26.35
C GLU A 34 14.90 -8.14 24.85
N MET A 35 16.15 -8.03 24.41
CA MET A 35 16.52 -8.21 23.00
C MET A 35 17.74 -9.10 22.82
N GLU A 36 17.69 -9.95 21.81
CA GLU A 36 18.81 -10.79 21.36
C GLU A 36 18.85 -10.84 19.83
N LEU A 37 20.06 -10.89 19.26
CA LEU A 37 20.22 -11.20 17.85
C LEU A 37 20.32 -12.72 17.69
N VAL A 38 19.50 -13.28 16.82
CA VAL A 38 19.50 -14.71 16.49
C VAL A 38 19.63 -14.92 14.98
N ARG A 39 20.25 -16.02 14.56
CA ARG A 39 20.23 -16.53 13.19
C ARG A 39 19.16 -17.62 13.12
N ALA A 40 18.15 -17.43 12.28
CA ALA A 40 17.09 -18.41 12.07
C ALA A 40 17.62 -19.55 11.18
N LEU A 41 17.45 -20.81 11.63
CA LEU A 41 17.97 -21.99 10.94
C LEU A 41 16.84 -22.88 10.41
N HIS A 42 15.75 -23.02 11.15
CA HIS A 42 14.56 -23.77 10.74
C HIS A 42 13.30 -23.19 11.41
N GLY A 43 12.21 -23.08 10.65
CA GLY A 43 10.97 -22.45 11.10
C GLY A 43 9.85 -23.40 11.51
N ASP A 44 9.80 -24.59 10.90
CA ASP A 44 8.67 -25.52 11.05
C ASP A 44 8.74 -26.30 12.37
N GLU A 45 7.66 -26.22 13.15
CA GLU A 45 7.47 -26.91 14.42
C GLU A 45 6.79 -28.28 14.29
N ASN A 46 6.64 -28.81 13.06
CA ASN A 46 6.15 -30.16 12.83
C ASN A 46 7.02 -31.18 13.61
N PRO A 47 6.42 -32.02 14.49
CA PRO A 47 7.16 -32.99 15.30
C PRO A 47 7.89 -34.07 14.49
N ASP A 48 7.51 -34.30 13.23
CA ASP A 48 8.20 -35.24 12.33
C ASP A 48 9.45 -34.63 11.67
N GLY A 49 9.63 -33.30 11.81
CA GLY A 49 10.78 -32.55 11.30
C GLY A 49 11.82 -32.23 12.38
N PRO A 50 12.80 -31.37 12.06
CA PRO A 50 13.84 -30.97 13.01
C PRO A 50 13.36 -29.99 14.10
N GLY A 51 12.12 -29.50 14.01
CA GLY A 51 11.55 -28.50 14.92
C GLY A 51 12.10 -27.09 14.69
N PHE A 52 11.63 -26.10 15.45
CA PHE A 52 12.15 -24.73 15.38
C PHE A 52 13.61 -24.67 15.86
N LEU A 53 14.49 -24.10 15.03
CA LEU A 53 15.93 -23.99 15.30
C LEU A 53 16.45 -22.60 15.01
N GLU A 54 17.23 -22.08 15.95
CA GLU A 54 17.92 -20.80 15.83
C GLU A 54 19.23 -20.81 16.65
N GLU A 55 20.10 -19.86 16.35
CA GLU A 55 21.39 -19.69 17.01
C GLU A 55 21.54 -18.26 17.53
N VAL A 56 21.86 -18.09 18.81
CA VAL A 56 22.14 -16.77 19.40
C VAL A 56 23.49 -16.26 18.90
N ILE A 57 23.51 -15.01 18.45
CA ILE A 57 24.70 -14.38 17.86
C ILE A 57 25.25 -13.34 18.85
N PRO A 58 26.41 -13.59 19.48
CA PRO A 58 26.92 -12.75 20.55
C PRO A 58 27.60 -11.48 20.02
N LEU A 59 26.81 -10.52 19.53
CA LEU A 59 27.30 -9.19 19.10
C LEU A 59 27.34 -8.16 20.23
N GLY A 60 27.06 -8.55 21.48
CA GLY A 60 27.11 -7.64 22.63
C GLY A 60 26.00 -6.59 22.65
N LEU A 61 24.81 -6.92 22.15
CA LEU A 61 23.64 -6.04 22.22
C LEU A 61 23.29 -5.75 23.70
N PRO A 62 22.75 -4.57 24.00
CA PRO A 62 22.13 -4.32 25.31
C PRO A 62 21.08 -5.40 25.61
N LYS A 63 21.10 -5.97 26.83
CA LYS A 63 20.14 -7.02 27.21
C LYS A 63 18.69 -6.57 27.15
N THR A 64 18.46 -5.26 27.29
CA THR A 64 17.13 -4.68 27.37
C THR A 64 17.04 -3.44 26.50
N LEU A 65 15.90 -3.22 25.89
CA LEU A 65 15.56 -2.09 25.04
C LEU A 65 14.40 -1.30 25.65
N GLN A 66 14.54 0.02 25.67
CA GLN A 66 13.44 0.92 26.01
C GLN A 66 12.49 1.02 24.82
N VAL A 67 11.21 0.84 25.06
CA VAL A 67 10.18 0.75 24.02
C VAL A 67 8.96 1.54 24.43
N ALA A 68 8.14 1.89 23.45
CA ALA A 68 6.86 2.53 23.66
C ALA A 68 5.88 2.05 22.59
N ARG A 69 4.59 2.31 22.82
CA ARG A 69 3.59 2.17 21.77
C ARG A 69 3.84 3.22 20.69
N GLN A 70 3.94 2.78 19.46
CA GLN A 70 3.95 3.63 18.28
C GLN A 70 2.65 3.43 17.50
N PHE A 71 2.16 4.50 16.87
CA PHE A 71 0.89 4.51 16.16
C PHE A 71 1.11 4.57 14.66
N THR A 72 0.24 3.89 13.93
CA THR A 72 0.31 3.77 12.48
C THR A 72 -0.80 4.59 11.83
N GLN A 73 -0.53 5.24 10.69
CA GLN A 73 -1.58 5.81 9.85
C GLN A 73 -2.12 4.71 8.93
N VAL A 74 -3.40 4.39 9.06
CA VAL A 74 -4.12 3.47 8.15
C VAL A 74 -4.93 4.28 7.15
N GLY A 75 -5.03 3.80 5.92
CA GLY A 75 -5.74 4.46 4.83
C GLY A 75 -4.86 5.40 4.03
N SER A 76 -5.22 5.57 2.77
CA SER A 76 -4.52 6.39 1.80
C SER A 76 -5.28 7.69 1.55
N PHE A 77 -4.53 8.78 1.46
CA PHE A 77 -5.04 10.13 1.23
C PHE A 77 -3.93 11.00 0.64
N ALA A 78 -4.22 12.26 0.30
CA ALA A 78 -3.18 13.20 -0.12
C ALA A 78 -3.22 14.48 0.73
N ARG A 79 -2.05 15.02 1.09
CA ARG A 79 -1.91 16.22 1.92
C ARG A 79 -1.23 17.33 1.14
N ALA A 80 -1.78 18.54 1.17
CA ALA A 80 -1.20 19.69 0.49
C ALA A 80 0.14 20.10 1.12
N GLN A 81 1.12 20.44 0.28
CA GLN A 81 2.36 21.10 0.67
C GLN A 81 2.13 22.61 0.79
N ASP A 82 1.44 23.02 1.86
CA ASP A 82 0.99 24.40 2.08
C ASP A 82 1.71 25.06 3.26
N SER A 83 3.00 25.34 3.09
CA SER A 83 3.85 25.96 4.13
C SER A 83 3.46 27.41 4.44
N GLU A 84 2.85 28.11 3.48
CA GLU A 84 2.42 29.50 3.61
C GLU A 84 0.97 29.63 4.17
N GLY A 85 0.28 28.51 4.38
CA GLY A 85 -1.08 28.50 4.93
C GLY A 85 -2.14 29.10 4.01
N ARG A 86 -1.93 29.03 2.69
CA ARG A 86 -2.83 29.60 1.67
C ARG A 86 -4.19 28.92 1.64
N LEU A 87 -4.25 27.64 2.02
CA LEU A 87 -5.46 26.83 2.06
C LEU A 87 -6.14 26.86 3.44
N ASP A 88 -5.75 27.78 4.32
CA ASP A 88 -6.36 27.98 5.65
C ASP A 88 -7.09 29.34 5.73
N GLY A 89 -8.10 29.43 6.60
CA GLY A 89 -8.79 30.69 6.89
C GLY A 89 -9.49 31.34 5.70
N LEU A 90 -9.91 30.57 4.69
CA LEU A 90 -10.63 31.08 3.52
C LEU A 90 -11.97 31.68 3.93
N HIS A 91 -12.19 32.96 3.58
CA HIS A 91 -13.45 33.67 3.87
C HIS A 91 -14.57 33.32 2.88
N SER A 92 -14.24 33.26 1.60
CA SER A 92 -15.12 32.76 0.54
C SER A 92 -14.33 31.73 -0.26
N PHE A 93 -15.01 30.69 -0.75
CA PHE A 93 -14.34 29.64 -1.52
C PHE A 93 -15.29 28.85 -2.42
N THR A 94 -14.70 28.10 -3.35
CA THR A 94 -15.35 26.94 -3.99
C THR A 94 -14.38 25.77 -3.97
N LEU A 95 -14.84 24.61 -3.51
CA LEU A 95 -14.16 23.32 -3.67
C LEU A 95 -14.82 22.56 -4.81
N PHE A 96 -14.03 21.85 -5.61
CA PHE A 96 -14.57 20.97 -6.63
C PHE A 96 -13.69 19.75 -6.90
N ALA A 97 -14.30 18.67 -7.38
CA ALA A 97 -13.61 17.48 -7.85
C ALA A 97 -14.50 16.62 -8.76
N HIS A 98 -13.88 15.88 -9.67
CA HIS A 98 -14.50 14.68 -10.25
C HIS A 98 -14.28 13.51 -9.29
N VAL A 99 -15.34 12.79 -8.95
CA VAL A 99 -15.34 11.80 -7.85
C VAL A 99 -16.06 10.53 -8.29
N PHE A 100 -15.45 9.39 -8.01
CA PHE A 100 -15.98 8.05 -8.22
C PHE A 100 -16.04 7.33 -6.86
N PRO A 101 -17.13 7.45 -6.09
CA PRO A 101 -17.25 6.79 -4.79
C PRO A 101 -17.40 5.28 -4.98
N THR A 102 -16.56 4.46 -4.36
CA THR A 102 -16.67 2.99 -4.44
C THR A 102 -17.51 2.40 -3.31
N LEU A 103 -17.45 3.02 -2.13
CA LEU A 103 -18.15 2.54 -0.94
C LEU A 103 -18.68 3.71 -0.09
N PRO A 104 -19.94 4.15 -0.30
CA PRO A 104 -20.65 4.94 0.69
C PRO A 104 -20.79 4.11 1.97
N LYS A 105 -20.27 4.62 3.09
CA LYS A 105 -20.25 3.95 4.39
C LYS A 105 -21.24 4.61 5.33
N ALA A 106 -21.61 3.91 6.40
CA ALA A 106 -22.31 4.48 7.55
C ALA A 106 -21.38 5.38 8.42
N GLU A 107 -20.42 6.04 7.78
CA GLU A 107 -19.44 6.95 8.36
C GLU A 107 -19.18 8.09 7.38
N ARG A 108 -18.86 9.27 7.91
CA ARG A 108 -18.54 10.44 7.09
C ARG A 108 -17.21 10.26 6.37
N GLN A 109 -17.16 10.66 5.10
CA GLN A 109 -15.96 10.60 4.26
C GLN A 109 -15.65 11.99 3.71
N GLN A 110 -14.43 12.48 3.87
CA GLN A 110 -14.00 13.75 3.27
C GLN A 110 -13.34 13.51 1.91
N ILE A 111 -13.84 14.17 0.87
CA ILE A 111 -13.24 14.15 -0.48
C ILE A 111 -12.15 15.21 -0.57
N ILE A 112 -12.44 16.44 -0.12
CA ILE A 112 -11.54 17.58 -0.21
C ILE A 112 -11.85 18.58 0.90
N GLY A 113 -10.83 19.08 1.59
CA GLY A 113 -11.03 20.14 2.58
C GLY A 113 -9.90 20.30 3.60
N ARG A 114 -10.11 21.23 4.52
CA ARG A 114 -9.26 21.44 5.71
C ARG A 114 -10.18 21.45 6.93
N TRP A 115 -10.35 20.27 7.52
CA TRP A 115 -11.25 20.03 8.64
C TRP A 115 -10.50 19.46 9.84
N ASP A 116 -10.68 20.11 10.98
CA ASP A 116 -10.32 19.64 12.32
C ASP A 116 -11.55 19.00 12.96
N ILE A 117 -11.50 17.67 13.16
CA ILE A 117 -12.64 16.88 13.64
C ILE A 117 -12.97 17.22 15.09
N GLU A 118 -11.98 17.16 16.00
CA GLU A 118 -12.20 17.36 17.42
C GLU A 118 -12.55 18.82 17.73
N GLY A 119 -11.91 19.77 17.04
CA GLY A 119 -12.20 21.18 17.20
C GLY A 119 -13.44 21.66 16.44
N SER A 120 -14.01 20.85 15.54
CA SER A 120 -15.16 21.22 14.69
C SER A 120 -14.93 22.54 13.93
N LYS A 121 -13.75 22.67 13.32
CA LYS A 121 -13.28 23.89 12.65
C LYS A 121 -12.85 23.65 11.21
N GLY A 122 -13.04 24.68 10.39
CA GLY A 122 -12.61 24.72 9.01
C GLY A 122 -13.76 24.40 8.07
N PHE A 123 -13.46 23.71 6.97
CA PHE A 123 -14.45 23.38 5.94
C PHE A 123 -14.11 22.07 5.23
N GLY A 124 -15.12 21.38 4.70
CA GLY A 124 -14.94 20.17 3.92
C GLY A 124 -16.10 19.89 2.96
N LEU A 125 -15.79 19.18 1.89
CA LEU A 125 -16.74 18.58 0.96
C LEU A 125 -16.53 17.05 0.98
N GLY A 126 -17.61 16.30 1.09
CA GLY A 126 -17.55 14.86 1.29
C GLY A 126 -18.88 14.15 1.12
N ILE A 127 -18.96 12.95 1.68
CA ILE A 127 -20.14 12.09 1.69
C ILE A 127 -20.56 11.87 3.15
N ASP A 128 -21.84 12.09 3.45
CA ASP A 128 -22.41 11.84 4.76
C ASP A 128 -22.69 10.32 4.99
N PRO A 129 -22.99 9.90 6.23
CA PRO A 129 -23.27 8.49 6.54
C PRO A 129 -24.49 7.89 5.81
N ASP A 130 -25.39 8.74 5.29
CA ASP A 130 -26.59 8.33 4.55
C ASP A 130 -26.32 8.23 3.02
N GLY A 131 -25.09 8.57 2.57
CA GLY A 131 -24.66 8.48 1.17
C GLY A 131 -24.97 9.73 0.35
N HIS A 132 -25.33 10.85 0.97
CA HIS A 132 -25.50 12.15 0.32
C HIS A 132 -24.17 12.89 0.23
N VAL A 133 -23.98 13.71 -0.80
CA VAL A 133 -22.87 14.66 -0.84
C VAL A 133 -23.18 15.78 0.15
N ALA A 134 -22.21 16.18 0.95
CA ALA A 134 -22.36 17.25 1.92
C ALA A 134 -21.16 18.19 1.92
N MET A 135 -21.44 19.48 2.13
CA MET A 135 -20.43 20.47 2.54
C MET A 135 -20.71 20.87 3.98
N TRP A 136 -19.66 20.95 4.78
CA TRP A 136 -19.73 21.44 6.16
C TRP A 136 -18.72 22.55 6.41
N VAL A 137 -19.10 23.49 7.29
CA VAL A 137 -18.23 24.58 7.78
C VAL A 137 -18.37 24.72 9.29
N GLY A 138 -17.29 25.09 9.97
CA GLY A 138 -17.27 25.20 11.42
C GLY A 138 -16.32 26.26 11.95
N ASP A 139 -16.74 26.90 13.03
CA ASP A 139 -15.99 27.93 13.77
C ASP A 139 -15.49 27.41 15.14
N GLY A 140 -15.79 26.16 15.48
CA GLY A 140 -15.50 25.52 16.77
C GLY A 140 -16.52 25.82 17.87
N ALA A 141 -17.51 26.68 17.64
CA ALA A 141 -18.69 26.83 18.47
C ALA A 141 -19.89 26.05 17.89
N GLY A 142 -19.95 25.93 16.56
CA GLY A 142 -20.96 25.13 15.87
C GLY A 142 -20.52 24.71 14.47
N VAL A 143 -21.30 23.80 13.90
CA VAL A 143 -21.13 23.28 12.54
C VAL A 143 -22.44 23.46 11.80
N ASP A 144 -22.36 23.99 10.59
CA ASP A 144 -23.46 23.93 9.62
C ASP A 144 -23.09 23.03 8.47
N GLU A 145 -24.11 22.39 7.91
CA GLU A 145 -24.01 21.48 6.79
C GLU A 145 -25.10 21.78 5.77
N ILE A 146 -24.75 21.69 4.50
CA ILE A 146 -25.68 21.62 3.37
C ILE A 146 -25.43 20.29 2.65
N ARG A 147 -26.50 19.57 2.31
CA ARG A 147 -26.41 18.24 1.69
C ARG A 147 -27.23 18.13 0.42
N SER A 148 -26.86 17.21 -0.45
CA SER A 148 -27.59 16.89 -1.67
C SER A 148 -28.92 16.21 -1.36
N GLU A 149 -29.92 16.40 -2.22
CA GLU A 149 -31.20 15.69 -2.11
C GLU A 149 -31.11 14.23 -2.61
N ILE A 150 -30.01 13.89 -3.28
CA ILE A 150 -29.78 12.59 -3.89
C ILE A 150 -28.77 11.75 -3.10
N ILE A 151 -28.95 10.44 -3.15
CA ILE A 151 -28.00 9.43 -2.68
C ILE A 151 -27.14 9.00 -3.86
N LEU A 152 -25.82 8.91 -3.63
CA LEU A 152 -24.87 8.51 -4.66
C LEU A 152 -25.04 7.04 -5.04
N VAL A 153 -24.93 6.74 -6.33
CA VAL A 153 -24.78 5.37 -6.82
C VAL A 153 -23.30 5.02 -6.78
N PRO A 154 -22.89 3.94 -6.08
CA PRO A 154 -21.50 3.53 -6.03
C PRO A 154 -20.95 3.22 -7.43
N ARG A 155 -19.66 3.49 -7.61
CA ARG A 155 -18.89 3.20 -8.82
C ARG A 155 -19.43 3.95 -10.06
N CYS A 156 -19.82 5.21 -9.89
CA CYS A 156 -20.20 6.13 -10.96
C CYS A 156 -19.43 7.44 -10.81
N TRP A 157 -19.08 8.11 -11.92
CA TRP A 157 -18.45 9.43 -11.85
C TRP A 157 -19.48 10.53 -11.62
N TYR A 158 -19.14 11.43 -10.71
CA TYR A 158 -19.85 12.66 -10.43
C TYR A 158 -18.87 13.83 -10.44
N PHE A 159 -19.31 15.00 -10.86
CA PHE A 159 -18.66 16.25 -10.51
C PHE A 159 -19.34 16.82 -9.28
N MET A 160 -18.56 17.05 -8.23
CA MET A 160 -19.03 17.59 -6.95
C MET A 160 -18.39 18.96 -6.74
N ALA A 161 -19.19 19.99 -6.51
CA ALA A 161 -18.70 21.34 -6.22
C ALA A 161 -19.51 21.98 -5.10
N ALA A 162 -18.82 22.63 -4.16
CA ALA A 162 -19.45 23.35 -3.06
C ALA A 162 -18.81 24.73 -2.91
N SER A 163 -19.65 25.75 -2.79
CA SER A 163 -19.22 27.14 -2.64
C SER A 163 -19.78 27.76 -1.38
N PHE A 164 -19.01 28.67 -0.80
CA PHE A 164 -19.41 29.48 0.35
C PHE A 164 -18.98 30.92 0.13
N ASP A 165 -19.90 31.85 0.31
CA ASP A 165 -19.63 33.28 0.31
C ASP A 165 -19.67 33.83 1.74
N GLY A 166 -18.52 34.24 2.29
CA GLY A 166 -18.46 34.67 3.68
C GLY A 166 -19.17 35.98 4.00
N ALA A 167 -19.47 36.82 2.99
CA ALA A 167 -20.15 38.10 3.20
C ALA A 167 -21.66 37.89 3.41
N SER A 168 -22.27 37.03 2.60
CA SER A 168 -23.69 36.68 2.66
C SER A 168 -23.99 35.43 3.51
N LYS A 169 -22.96 34.63 3.80
CA LYS A 169 -23.04 33.27 4.34
C LYS A 169 -23.83 32.30 3.46
N GLN A 170 -23.97 32.61 2.18
CA GLN A 170 -24.64 31.73 1.24
C GLN A 170 -23.73 30.56 0.87
N ALA A 171 -24.23 29.35 1.05
CA ALA A 171 -23.62 28.11 0.61
C ALA A 171 -24.38 27.55 -0.60
N ASN A 172 -23.66 27.01 -1.58
CA ASN A 172 -24.25 26.26 -2.68
C ASN A 172 -23.55 24.92 -2.85
N LEU A 173 -24.31 23.88 -3.14
CA LEU A 173 -23.82 22.53 -3.40
C LEU A 173 -24.34 22.01 -4.75
N HIS A 174 -23.43 21.46 -5.54
CA HIS A 174 -23.67 20.90 -6.87
C HIS A 174 -23.16 19.49 -6.95
N VAL A 175 -24.01 18.60 -7.43
CA VAL A 175 -23.63 17.26 -7.85
C VAL A 175 -24.14 17.10 -9.26
N ILE A 176 -23.26 16.73 -10.20
CA ILE A 176 -23.58 16.55 -11.61
C ILE A 176 -23.10 15.15 -12.01
N SER A 177 -23.95 14.35 -12.65
CA SER A 177 -23.55 13.05 -13.16
C SER A 177 -22.56 13.19 -14.32
N CYS A 178 -21.45 12.45 -14.27
CA CYS A 178 -20.48 12.34 -15.35
C CYS A 178 -20.46 10.92 -15.96
N VAL A 179 -21.55 10.17 -15.79
CA VAL A 179 -21.67 8.80 -16.34
C VAL A 179 -21.63 8.83 -17.86
N SER A 180 -20.79 7.96 -18.42
CA SER A 180 -20.70 7.68 -19.85
C SER A 180 -20.85 6.17 -20.11
N PRO A 181 -20.89 5.73 -21.38
CA PRO A 181 -20.92 4.30 -21.69
C PRO A 181 -19.71 3.50 -21.21
N TRP A 182 -18.64 4.16 -20.73
CA TRP A 182 -17.34 3.53 -20.47
C TRP A 182 -16.89 3.59 -19.01
N ASN A 183 -17.29 4.63 -18.27
CA ASN A 183 -16.57 5.05 -17.06
C ASN A 183 -17.29 4.70 -15.74
N GLY A 184 -18.40 3.97 -15.77
CA GLY A 184 -19.23 3.71 -14.60
C GLY A 184 -19.77 2.29 -14.54
N ARG A 185 -20.27 1.91 -13.35
CA ARG A 185 -20.97 0.64 -13.11
C ARG A 185 -22.28 0.54 -13.90
N ILE A 186 -22.94 1.68 -14.09
CA ILE A 186 -24.13 1.82 -14.93
C ILE A 186 -23.80 2.70 -16.13
N SER A 187 -24.59 2.54 -17.18
CA SER A 187 -24.45 3.25 -18.45
C SER A 187 -25.60 4.24 -18.67
N THR A 188 -25.53 5.02 -19.74
CA THR A 188 -26.47 6.11 -20.08
C THR A 188 -27.90 5.64 -20.39
N VAL A 189 -28.12 4.33 -20.49
CA VAL A 189 -29.46 3.73 -20.62
C VAL A 189 -30.23 3.72 -19.29
N VAL A 190 -29.54 3.83 -18.16
CA VAL A 190 -30.17 4.01 -16.85
C VAL A 190 -30.58 5.48 -16.75
N PRO A 191 -31.86 5.81 -16.53
CA PRO A 191 -32.34 7.19 -16.42
C PRO A 191 -31.96 7.79 -15.06
N LEU A 192 -30.66 7.92 -14.82
CA LEU A 192 -30.09 8.46 -13.59
C LEU A 192 -30.27 9.98 -13.59
N GLN A 193 -31.22 10.49 -12.81
CA GLN A 193 -31.35 11.92 -12.52
C GLN A 193 -30.73 12.22 -11.17
N THR A 194 -29.41 12.39 -11.16
CA THR A 194 -28.61 12.69 -9.95
C THR A 194 -28.11 14.12 -9.90
N ASP A 195 -28.49 14.95 -10.85
CA ASP A 195 -28.08 16.34 -10.86
C ASP A 195 -28.86 17.11 -9.80
N THR A 196 -28.16 17.77 -8.88
CA THR A 196 -28.78 18.54 -7.80
C THR A 196 -28.08 19.88 -7.62
N TRP A 197 -28.87 20.88 -7.21
CA TRP A 197 -28.42 22.21 -6.86
C TRP A 197 -29.14 22.61 -5.59
N VAL A 198 -28.41 22.69 -4.49
CA VAL A 198 -28.95 23.12 -3.19
C VAL A 198 -28.29 24.44 -2.82
N SER A 199 -29.06 25.38 -2.28
CA SER A 199 -28.58 26.68 -1.81
C SER A 199 -29.21 27.01 -0.47
N GLU A 200 -28.39 27.32 0.51
CA GLU A 200 -28.83 27.66 1.86
C GLU A 200 -27.99 28.80 2.44
N THR A 201 -28.56 29.56 3.38
CA THR A 201 -27.81 30.53 4.17
C THR A 201 -27.38 29.87 5.47
N LEU A 202 -26.07 29.75 5.68
CA LEU A 202 -25.52 29.15 6.89
C LEU A 202 -25.44 30.17 8.02
N ARG A 203 -25.53 29.69 9.25
CA ARG A 203 -25.41 30.46 10.50
C ARG A 203 -23.93 30.67 10.84
N HIS A 204 -23.13 29.63 10.65
CA HIS A 204 -21.70 29.57 10.93
C HIS A 204 -20.86 29.85 9.67
N ALA A 205 -19.60 30.22 9.89
CA ALA A 205 -18.59 30.41 8.84
C ALA A 205 -17.33 29.64 9.23
N PRO A 206 -16.51 29.18 8.27
CA PRO A 206 -15.28 28.49 8.62
C PRO A 206 -14.31 29.42 9.34
N THR A 207 -13.59 28.90 10.33
CA THR A 207 -12.46 29.60 10.96
C THR A 207 -11.16 28.86 10.65
N ALA A 208 -10.05 29.60 10.63
CA ALA A 208 -8.73 29.02 10.43
C ALA A 208 -8.42 27.92 11.46
N THR A 209 -7.95 26.77 10.99
CA THR A 209 -7.56 25.65 11.86
C THR A 209 -6.11 25.77 12.33
N LYS A 210 -5.31 26.62 11.68
CA LYS A 210 -3.87 26.78 11.96
C LYS A 210 -3.17 25.41 11.94
N GLY A 211 -2.46 25.06 13.02
CA GLY A 211 -1.74 23.80 13.16
C GLY A 211 -2.63 22.58 13.40
N ASP A 212 -3.92 22.77 13.74
CA ASP A 212 -4.82 21.70 14.20
C ASP A 212 -5.33 20.83 13.03
N ALA A 213 -5.28 21.35 11.79
CA ALA A 213 -5.57 20.56 10.60
C ALA A 213 -4.69 20.96 9.41
N SER A 214 -4.60 20.08 8.41
CA SER A 214 -4.00 20.37 7.10
C SER A 214 -5.04 20.16 6.00
N PHE A 215 -4.84 20.83 4.86
CA PHE A 215 -5.69 20.62 3.69
C PHE A 215 -5.37 19.27 3.04
N LYS A 216 -6.40 18.47 2.78
CA LYS A 216 -6.26 17.09 2.32
C LYS A 216 -7.31 16.73 1.26
N LEU A 217 -6.94 15.77 0.41
CA LEU A 217 -7.86 14.95 -0.37
C LEU A 217 -8.06 13.61 0.34
N ALA A 218 -9.27 13.06 0.26
CA ALA A 218 -9.64 11.72 0.75
C ALA A 218 -9.50 11.46 2.27
N SER A 219 -9.35 12.51 3.09
CA SER A 219 -9.38 12.42 4.56
C SER A 219 -9.53 13.79 5.21
N ALA A 220 -10.00 13.83 6.45
CA ALA A 220 -9.95 14.97 7.36
C ALA A 220 -8.82 14.81 8.40
N THR A 221 -8.66 15.76 9.33
CA THR A 221 -7.69 15.68 10.42
C THR A 221 -8.36 15.37 11.74
N ALA A 222 -7.95 14.27 12.36
CA ALA A 222 -8.28 13.92 13.74
C ALA A 222 -7.05 14.10 14.64
N PHE A 223 -7.27 14.26 15.94
CA PHE A 223 -6.26 14.37 16.98
C PHE A 223 -6.54 13.41 18.12
N ASN A 224 -5.48 12.73 18.58
CA ASN A 224 -5.51 12.04 19.86
C ASN A 224 -4.29 12.49 20.70
N PRO A 225 -4.43 12.78 22.01
CA PRO A 225 -3.35 13.31 22.83
C PRO A 225 -2.06 12.48 22.86
N VAL A 226 -2.16 11.15 22.66
CA VAL A 226 -1.00 10.24 22.67
C VAL A 226 -0.45 10.00 21.26
N ARG A 227 -1.32 9.95 20.24
CA ARG A 227 -0.95 9.69 18.84
C ARG A 227 -0.53 10.94 18.07
N GLY A 228 -1.05 12.11 18.42
CA GLY A 228 -0.97 13.32 17.60
C GLY A 228 -2.03 13.36 16.50
N HIS A 229 -1.77 14.13 15.44
CA HIS A 229 -2.65 14.26 14.28
C HIS A 229 -2.60 13.04 13.36
N PHE A 230 -3.77 12.60 12.88
CA PHE A 230 -3.90 11.51 11.91
C PHE A 230 -5.02 11.79 10.91
N GLY A 231 -5.01 11.06 9.79
CA GLY A 231 -6.08 11.05 8.80
C GLY A 231 -7.26 10.19 9.28
N ALA A 232 -8.45 10.77 9.25
CA ALA A 232 -9.73 10.11 9.53
C ALA A 232 -10.78 10.57 8.51
N PHE A 233 -12.03 10.10 8.61
CA PHE A 233 -13.06 10.31 7.57
C PHE A 233 -12.53 9.95 6.18
N LEU A 234 -11.93 8.77 6.10
CA LEU A 234 -11.21 8.29 4.91
C LEU A 234 -12.21 8.01 3.79
N PHE A 235 -11.89 8.48 2.59
CA PHE A 235 -12.71 8.27 1.41
C PHE A 235 -12.32 6.99 0.68
N ASN A 236 -13.33 6.22 0.25
CA ASN A 236 -13.17 5.10 -0.65
C ASN A 236 -13.64 5.46 -2.06
N GLY A 237 -12.71 5.50 -3.00
CA GLY A 237 -13.01 5.77 -4.39
C GLY A 237 -11.92 6.53 -5.14
N LYS A 238 -12.23 6.97 -6.36
CA LYS A 238 -11.31 7.74 -7.19
C LYS A 238 -11.61 9.23 -7.11
N ILE A 239 -10.58 10.06 -7.02
CA ILE A 239 -10.66 11.50 -7.24
C ILE A 239 -9.84 11.82 -8.49
N ASP A 240 -10.47 12.53 -9.43
CA ASP A 240 -9.87 13.10 -10.63
C ASP A 240 -10.04 14.62 -10.54
N ARG A 241 -9.14 15.37 -11.20
CA ARG A 241 -9.08 16.84 -11.32
C ARG A 241 -9.90 17.60 -10.28
N SER A 242 -9.21 18.08 -9.26
CA SER A 242 -9.83 18.80 -8.14
C SER A 242 -9.18 20.17 -7.94
N GLY A 243 -9.85 21.07 -7.23
CA GLY A 243 -9.29 22.40 -7.02
C GLY A 243 -10.05 23.25 -6.03
N VAL A 244 -9.48 24.44 -5.80
CA VAL A 244 -9.97 25.43 -4.85
C VAL A 244 -9.96 26.81 -5.50
N TYR A 245 -11.08 27.52 -5.37
CA TYR A 245 -11.18 28.95 -5.66
C TYR A 245 -11.35 29.74 -4.36
N THR A 246 -10.92 31.01 -4.36
CA THR A 246 -11.12 31.98 -3.26
C THR A 246 -12.43 32.78 -3.40
N ARG A 247 -13.36 32.29 -4.22
CA ARG A 247 -14.68 32.89 -4.49
C ARG A 247 -15.72 31.81 -4.73
N ALA A 248 -16.99 32.18 -4.59
CA ALA A 248 -18.09 31.38 -5.10
C ALA A 248 -18.09 31.42 -6.64
N LEU A 249 -18.16 30.26 -7.28
CA LEU A 249 -18.30 30.14 -8.73
C LEU A 249 -19.76 30.28 -9.17
N ALA A 250 -19.98 30.82 -10.37
CA ALA A 250 -21.29 30.80 -10.99
C ALA A 250 -21.64 29.38 -11.51
N ARG A 251 -22.93 29.08 -11.62
CA ARG A 251 -23.43 27.79 -12.15
C ARG A 251 -22.80 27.39 -13.47
N SER A 252 -22.68 28.33 -14.41
CA SER A 252 -22.09 28.06 -15.73
C SER A 252 -20.61 27.69 -15.66
N GLU A 253 -19.87 28.21 -14.68
CA GLU A 253 -18.46 27.84 -14.47
C GLU A 253 -18.36 26.41 -13.91
N ILE A 254 -19.22 26.06 -12.95
CA ILE A 254 -19.34 24.71 -12.40
C ILE A 254 -19.71 23.69 -13.49
N GLU A 255 -20.70 23.99 -14.33
CA GLU A 255 -21.11 23.13 -15.44
C GLU A 255 -20.00 22.97 -16.51
N ALA A 256 -19.16 23.98 -16.70
CA ALA A 256 -18.00 23.90 -17.59
C ALA A 256 -16.92 22.98 -17.01
N LEU A 257 -16.58 23.15 -15.72
CA LEU A 257 -15.63 22.27 -15.02
C LEU A 257 -16.10 20.82 -15.01
N ALA A 258 -17.40 20.57 -14.80
CA ALA A 258 -17.98 19.21 -14.85
C ALA A 258 -17.72 18.50 -16.18
N LYS A 259 -17.70 19.25 -17.30
CA LYS A 259 -17.41 18.76 -18.65
C LYS A 259 -15.92 18.65 -18.96
N GLY A 260 -15.04 19.00 -18.02
CA GLY A 260 -13.59 18.95 -18.18
C GLY A 260 -12.97 20.20 -18.81
N ALA A 261 -13.65 21.36 -18.75
CA ALA A 261 -13.05 22.61 -19.18
C ALA A 261 -11.89 23.03 -18.26
N ASP A 262 -10.91 23.73 -18.81
CA ASP A 262 -9.80 24.28 -18.02
C ASP A 262 -10.30 25.29 -16.98
N PRO A 263 -9.74 25.29 -15.75
CA PRO A 263 -10.12 26.25 -14.72
C PRO A 263 -9.80 27.69 -15.12
N SER A 264 -10.78 28.58 -14.94
CA SER A 264 -10.56 30.03 -15.00
C SER A 264 -9.50 30.45 -13.98
N GLN A 265 -8.55 31.29 -14.38
CA GLN A 265 -7.49 31.78 -13.49
C GLN A 265 -8.02 32.79 -12.45
N GLN A 266 -9.21 33.35 -12.66
CA GLN A 266 -9.77 34.36 -11.76
C GLN A 266 -10.17 33.73 -10.41
N GLY A 267 -9.36 34.01 -9.39
CA GLY A 267 -9.57 33.52 -8.03
C GLY A 267 -9.20 32.05 -7.83
N LEU A 268 -8.50 31.42 -8.79
CA LEU A 268 -8.01 30.05 -8.64
C LEU A 268 -6.85 30.02 -7.64
N LEU A 269 -6.97 29.16 -6.63
CA LEU A 269 -5.95 29.00 -5.60
C LEU A 269 -5.09 27.76 -5.87
N ALA A 270 -5.72 26.65 -6.25
CA ALA A 270 -5.04 25.41 -6.61
C ALA A 270 -5.88 24.61 -7.60
N TYR A 271 -5.21 23.90 -8.51
CA TYR A 271 -5.81 22.93 -9.41
C TYR A 271 -4.90 21.71 -9.54
N TRP A 272 -5.34 20.61 -8.92
CA TRP A 272 -4.61 19.35 -8.91
C TRP A 272 -5.01 18.50 -10.11
N ASP A 273 -4.07 18.35 -11.05
CA ASP A 273 -4.22 17.50 -12.24
C ASP A 273 -3.28 16.29 -12.14
N PRO A 274 -3.81 15.09 -11.79
CA PRO A 274 -3.01 13.88 -11.69
C PRO A 274 -2.43 13.39 -13.02
N THR A 275 -2.87 13.92 -14.16
CA THR A 275 -2.33 13.56 -15.48
C THR A 275 -1.03 14.28 -15.81
N ALA A 276 -0.77 15.43 -15.17
CA ALA A 276 0.31 16.35 -15.53
C ALA A 276 1.74 15.80 -15.33
N ASN A 277 1.91 14.73 -14.55
CA ASN A 277 3.20 14.09 -14.31
C ASN A 277 3.21 12.58 -14.61
N LEU A 278 2.25 12.07 -15.39
CA LEU A 278 2.31 10.68 -15.85
C LEU A 278 3.46 10.50 -16.84
N THR A 279 4.27 9.47 -16.64
CA THR A 279 5.40 9.16 -17.53
C THR A 279 5.38 7.71 -18.00
N ALA A 280 6.08 7.43 -19.09
CA ALA A 280 6.23 6.07 -19.62
C ALA A 280 6.97 5.11 -18.67
N THR A 281 7.69 5.65 -17.67
CA THR A 281 8.48 4.90 -16.68
C THR A 281 7.84 4.90 -15.29
N GLY A 282 6.55 5.27 -15.19
CA GLY A 282 5.81 5.32 -13.94
C GLY A 282 5.53 6.74 -13.44
N VAL A 283 5.05 6.85 -12.20
CA VAL A 283 4.68 8.10 -11.54
C VAL A 283 4.84 7.98 -10.02
N GLY A 284 5.24 9.09 -9.40
CA GLY A 284 5.38 9.28 -7.96
C GLY A 284 4.05 9.44 -7.21
N ASP A 285 4.14 9.66 -5.89
CA ASP A 285 2.96 9.92 -5.04
C ASP A 285 2.55 11.41 -5.02
N ILE A 286 3.31 12.27 -5.70
CA ILE A 286 3.01 13.69 -5.85
C ILE A 286 1.94 13.87 -6.92
N ILE A 287 0.83 14.50 -6.56
CA ILE A 287 -0.20 14.99 -7.49
C ILE A 287 0.09 16.48 -7.75
N PRO A 288 0.45 16.87 -8.98
CA PRO A 288 0.84 18.24 -9.29
C PRO A 288 -0.31 19.22 -9.11
N ASP A 289 0.01 20.37 -8.53
CA ASP A 289 -0.80 21.58 -8.67
C ASP A 289 -0.34 22.29 -9.95
N THR A 290 -1.23 22.38 -10.92
CA THR A 290 -1.04 23.11 -12.19
C THR A 290 -1.65 24.52 -12.15
N GLY A 291 -2.18 24.91 -10.99
CA GLY A 291 -2.60 26.28 -10.68
C GLY A 291 -1.43 27.21 -10.36
N PRO A 292 -1.73 28.44 -9.90
CA PRO A 292 -0.74 29.52 -9.83
C PRO A 292 0.27 29.44 -8.68
N HIS A 293 0.09 28.52 -7.72
CA HIS A 293 0.83 28.53 -6.46
C HIS A 293 1.69 27.29 -6.18
N GLY A 294 1.63 26.25 -7.02
CA GLY A 294 2.46 25.06 -6.85
C GLY A 294 2.19 24.30 -5.54
N LEU A 295 0.94 24.34 -5.05
CA LEU A 295 0.49 23.70 -3.82
C LEU A 295 0.30 22.19 -4.00
N HIS A 296 1.36 21.49 -4.38
CA HIS A 296 1.32 20.07 -4.72
C HIS A 296 0.76 19.21 -3.58
N MET A 297 0.09 18.12 -3.94
CA MET A 297 -0.45 17.15 -2.98
C MET A 297 0.52 15.97 -2.86
N GLN A 298 0.89 15.64 -1.63
CA GLN A 298 1.72 14.47 -1.31
C GLN A 298 0.81 13.31 -0.88
N GLY A 299 0.83 12.20 -1.63
CA GLY A 299 0.16 10.96 -1.24
C GLY A 299 0.75 10.36 0.05
N VAL A 300 -0.13 9.85 0.91
CA VAL A 300 0.16 9.09 2.13
C VAL A 300 -0.41 7.68 1.93
N ASN A 301 0.38 6.65 2.27
CA ASN A 301 0.06 5.24 1.97
C ASN A 301 -0.24 4.95 0.50
N ARG A 302 0.45 5.64 -0.41
CA ARG A 302 0.44 5.43 -1.87
C ARG A 302 -0.97 5.28 -2.46
N PRO A 303 -1.77 6.36 -2.54
CA PRO A 303 -2.99 6.36 -3.36
C PRO A 303 -2.70 5.85 -4.77
N VAL A 304 -3.55 4.99 -5.31
CA VAL A 304 -3.20 4.23 -6.51
C VAL A 304 -3.37 5.11 -7.75
N ARG A 305 -2.25 5.36 -8.45
CA ARG A 305 -2.16 6.21 -9.65
C ARG A 305 -2.36 5.40 -10.94
N CYS A 306 -2.48 6.12 -12.05
CA CYS A 306 -2.73 5.56 -13.39
C CYS A 306 -4.09 4.85 -13.48
N MET A 307 -5.12 5.41 -12.84
CA MET A 307 -6.49 4.90 -12.87
C MET A 307 -7.31 5.65 -13.91
N THR A 308 -8.32 4.98 -14.47
CA THR A 308 -9.24 5.57 -15.44
C THR A 308 -9.88 6.82 -14.84
N GLY A 309 -9.87 7.93 -15.57
CA GLY A 309 -10.50 9.18 -15.17
C GLY A 309 -11.97 9.28 -15.56
N PHE A 310 -12.60 10.41 -15.22
CA PHE A 310 -14.01 10.66 -15.56
C PHE A 310 -14.25 10.71 -17.07
N ASN A 311 -13.22 11.00 -17.85
CA ASN A 311 -13.27 11.17 -19.30
C ASN A 311 -12.76 9.95 -20.10
N TRP A 312 -12.51 8.81 -19.43
CA TRP A 312 -12.03 7.57 -20.07
C TRP A 312 -13.08 6.94 -21.00
N LYS A 313 -12.64 6.44 -22.16
CA LYS A 313 -13.48 5.95 -23.28
C LYS A 313 -13.03 4.60 -23.81
N GLY A 314 -12.45 3.75 -22.96
CA GLY A 314 -12.01 2.41 -23.38
C GLY A 314 -10.55 2.32 -23.78
N GLU A 315 -9.74 3.34 -23.51
CA GLU A 315 -8.32 3.34 -23.84
C GLU A 315 -7.58 2.23 -23.10
N TYR A 316 -6.60 1.64 -23.79
CA TYR A 316 -5.91 0.46 -23.28
C TYR A 316 -4.85 0.77 -22.22
N SER A 317 -4.27 1.97 -22.28
CA SER A 317 -3.14 2.36 -21.46
C SER A 317 -3.06 3.87 -21.31
N TYR A 318 -2.73 4.31 -20.09
CA TYR A 318 -2.38 5.70 -19.83
C TYR A 318 -1.19 6.19 -20.66
N ARG A 319 -0.38 5.28 -21.21
CA ARG A 319 0.75 5.67 -22.07
C ARG A 319 0.30 6.13 -23.46
N LEU A 320 -0.91 5.74 -23.89
CA LEU A 320 -1.47 6.13 -25.18
C LEU A 320 -2.38 7.35 -25.08
N ALA A 321 -3.07 7.49 -23.94
CA ALA A 321 -4.01 8.58 -23.68
C ALA A 321 -3.89 9.05 -22.22
N PRO A 322 -2.76 9.62 -21.78
CA PRO A 322 -2.54 9.99 -20.38
C PRO A 322 -3.60 10.96 -19.83
N GLU A 323 -4.18 11.80 -20.68
CA GLU A 323 -5.24 12.74 -20.36
C GLU A 323 -6.54 12.10 -19.87
N THR A 324 -6.74 10.79 -20.13
CA THR A 324 -7.91 10.04 -19.66
C THR A 324 -7.65 9.23 -18.39
N TYR A 325 -6.48 9.39 -17.76
CA TYR A 325 -6.06 8.64 -16.57
C TYR A 325 -5.79 9.55 -15.37
N GLY A 326 -6.71 10.50 -15.16
CA GLY A 326 -6.66 11.43 -14.02
C GLY A 326 -7.16 10.83 -12.71
N GLY A 327 -7.70 9.61 -12.72
CA GLY A 327 -8.15 8.96 -11.50
C GLY A 327 -6.99 8.64 -10.55
N VAL A 328 -7.17 8.98 -9.28
CA VAL A 328 -6.35 8.50 -8.17
C VAL A 328 -7.26 7.76 -7.19
N HIS A 329 -7.02 6.48 -6.96
CA HIS A 329 -7.85 5.64 -6.08
C HIS A 329 -7.33 5.69 -4.64
N TYR A 330 -8.23 6.01 -3.72
CA TYR A 330 -8.01 6.04 -2.28
C TYR A 330 -8.81 4.92 -1.61
N HIS A 331 -8.15 4.24 -0.66
CA HIS A 331 -8.70 3.18 0.16
C HIS A 331 -8.44 3.51 1.63
N ASP A 332 -9.40 3.22 2.51
CA ASP A 332 -9.33 3.55 3.94
C ASP A 332 -8.49 2.57 4.77
N ASP A 333 -8.12 1.43 4.20
CA ASP A 333 -7.32 0.37 4.81
C ASP A 333 -5.93 0.22 4.17
N ALA A 334 -5.60 1.08 3.19
CA ALA A 334 -4.28 1.08 2.57
C ALA A 334 -3.16 1.37 3.57
N MET A 335 -2.08 0.61 3.49
CA MET A 335 -0.97 0.69 4.45
C MET A 335 0.35 0.28 3.79
N THR A 336 1.29 1.22 3.63
CA THR A 336 2.60 0.92 3.01
C THR A 336 3.79 1.30 3.88
N ASP A 337 3.63 2.18 4.88
CA ASP A 337 4.70 2.53 5.82
C ASP A 337 4.12 2.94 7.17
N CYS A 338 4.44 2.23 8.24
CA CYS A 338 3.96 2.55 9.59
C CYS A 338 4.42 3.93 10.07
N GLY A 339 5.51 4.47 9.52
CA GLY A 339 6.07 5.76 9.91
C GLY A 339 6.59 5.78 11.35
N TRP A 340 6.91 4.60 11.89
CA TRP A 340 7.44 4.46 13.25
C TRP A 340 8.87 4.99 13.32
N LYS A 341 9.19 5.58 14.47
CA LYS A 341 10.54 6.02 14.80
C LYS A 341 11.42 4.81 15.05
N VAL A 342 12.67 4.92 14.62
CA VAL A 342 13.72 3.93 14.92
C VAL A 342 13.84 3.78 16.44
N SER A 343 13.66 2.55 16.91
CA SER A 343 13.81 2.18 18.32
C SER A 343 15.22 1.68 18.62
N TYR A 344 15.86 1.03 17.64
CA TYR A 344 17.23 0.54 17.76
C TYR A 344 17.91 0.48 16.40
N SER A 345 19.19 0.86 16.33
CA SER A 345 20.03 0.75 15.13
C SER A 345 21.17 -0.22 15.40
N LEU A 346 21.33 -1.23 14.54
CA LEU A 346 22.37 -2.24 14.65
C LEU A 346 23.38 -2.08 13.51
N THR A 347 24.65 -1.83 13.85
CA THR A 347 25.76 -1.96 12.90
C THR A 347 26.21 -3.42 12.82
N LEU A 348 26.21 -3.98 11.61
CA LEU A 348 26.58 -5.36 11.36
C LEU A 348 28.10 -5.48 11.16
N PRO A 349 28.80 -6.43 11.80
CA PRO A 349 30.20 -6.69 11.51
C PRO A 349 30.39 -7.11 10.04
N GLU A 350 31.50 -6.72 9.41
CA GLU A 350 31.86 -7.20 8.06
C GLU A 350 32.07 -8.72 8.01
N SER A 351 32.46 -9.32 9.14
CA SER A 351 32.67 -10.76 9.30
C SER A 351 31.39 -11.54 9.61
N LEU A 352 30.24 -10.87 9.72
CA LEU A 352 28.98 -11.55 9.98
C LEU A 352 28.67 -12.49 8.81
N LYS A 353 28.41 -13.77 9.13
CA LYS A 353 28.06 -14.79 8.13
C LYS A 353 26.80 -14.34 7.38
N SER A 354 26.73 -14.65 6.09
CA SER A 354 25.50 -14.45 5.35
C SER A 354 24.38 -15.36 5.90
N GLY A 355 23.16 -14.85 6.02
CA GLY A 355 22.03 -15.65 6.50
C GLY A 355 20.77 -14.84 6.80
N ILE A 356 19.77 -15.51 7.37
CA ILE A 356 18.53 -14.92 7.85
C ILE A 356 18.66 -14.70 9.36
N TYR A 357 18.49 -13.46 9.78
CA TYR A 357 18.63 -13.06 11.17
C TYR A 357 17.31 -12.51 11.69
N CYS A 358 17.13 -12.52 13.00
CA CYS A 358 16.01 -11.86 13.66
C CYS A 358 16.51 -11.07 14.87
N LEU A 359 15.94 -9.89 15.09
CA LEU A 359 15.94 -9.31 16.42
C LEU A 359 14.81 -9.96 17.22
N ARG A 360 15.16 -10.84 18.15
CA ARG A 360 14.21 -11.51 19.04
C ARG A 360 13.93 -10.61 20.23
N LEU A 361 12.66 -10.34 20.48
CA LEU A 361 12.18 -9.50 21.58
C LEU A 361 11.34 -10.32 22.55
N ARG A 362 11.54 -10.15 23.86
CA ARG A 362 10.73 -10.83 24.90
C ARG A 362 10.30 -9.87 26.01
N GLY A 363 9.06 -9.99 26.46
CA GLY A 363 8.57 -9.21 27.58
C GLY A 363 7.11 -9.50 27.92
N GLY A 364 6.78 -9.57 29.21
CA GLY A 364 5.40 -9.74 29.67
C GLY A 364 4.69 -11.01 29.19
N GLY A 365 5.46 -12.07 28.91
CA GLY A 365 4.97 -13.33 28.37
C GLY A 365 4.78 -13.35 26.85
N ALA A 366 5.07 -12.24 26.15
CA ALA A 366 5.08 -12.17 24.70
C ALA A 366 6.50 -12.30 24.14
N GLU A 367 6.60 -12.84 22.93
CA GLU A 367 7.81 -12.97 22.14
C GLU A 367 7.50 -12.60 20.68
N ASP A 368 8.39 -11.85 20.03
CA ASP A 368 8.33 -11.58 18.58
C ASP A 368 9.73 -11.70 17.96
N HIS A 369 9.76 -12.08 16.69
CA HIS A 369 10.99 -12.17 15.89
C HIS A 369 10.86 -11.22 14.71
N ILE A 370 11.72 -10.21 14.67
CA ILE A 370 11.75 -9.23 13.57
C ILE A 370 12.81 -9.65 12.57
N PRO A 371 12.44 -10.27 11.43
CA PRO A 371 13.40 -10.83 10.48
C PRO A 371 14.09 -9.74 9.66
N PHE A 372 15.35 -10.00 9.30
CA PHE A 372 16.10 -9.29 8.27
C PHE A 372 17.12 -10.26 7.64
N ILE A 373 17.55 -9.96 6.43
CA ILE A 373 18.41 -10.84 5.64
C ILE A 373 19.77 -10.16 5.47
N VAL A 374 20.85 -10.91 5.73
CA VAL A 374 22.21 -10.40 5.63
C VAL A 374 22.93 -11.10 4.47
N ARG A 375 23.21 -10.34 3.41
CA ARG A 375 24.15 -10.76 2.37
C ARG A 375 25.60 -10.47 2.79
N PRO A 376 26.61 -11.20 2.27
CA PRO A 376 27.98 -10.99 2.72
C PRO A 376 28.56 -9.67 2.19
N ALA A 377 29.59 -9.15 2.85
CA ALA A 377 30.34 -7.98 2.39
C ALA A 377 31.02 -8.25 1.03
N LYS A 378 31.56 -9.46 0.87
CA LYS A 378 32.12 -10.03 -0.36
C LYS A 378 31.70 -11.49 -0.45
N PRO A 379 31.45 -12.06 -1.64
CA PRO A 379 31.08 -13.47 -1.79
C PRO A 379 32.05 -14.39 -1.02
N GLN A 380 31.50 -15.27 -0.19
CA GLN A 380 32.24 -16.20 0.67
C GLN A 380 32.05 -17.65 0.23
N ALA A 381 31.00 -17.93 -0.56
CA ALA A 381 30.65 -19.27 -1.02
C ALA A 381 30.57 -19.40 -2.55
N LYS A 382 30.48 -20.66 -3.01
CA LYS A 382 30.22 -20.98 -4.43
C LYS A 382 28.73 -21.14 -4.74
N ILE A 383 27.91 -21.28 -3.71
CA ILE A 383 26.46 -21.45 -3.77
C ILE A 383 25.84 -20.14 -3.28
N ALA A 384 24.86 -19.63 -4.02
CA ALA A 384 23.96 -18.60 -3.51
C ALA A 384 22.56 -19.18 -3.36
N PHE A 385 21.90 -18.89 -2.24
CA PHE A 385 20.47 -19.10 -2.07
C PHE A 385 19.74 -17.78 -2.27
N LEU A 386 18.92 -17.71 -3.32
CA LEU A 386 18.16 -16.52 -3.70
C LEU A 386 16.78 -16.58 -3.04
N LEU A 387 16.62 -15.80 -1.97
CA LEU A 387 15.38 -15.67 -1.21
C LEU A 387 14.36 -14.83 -2.00
N PRO A 388 13.15 -15.36 -2.26
CA PRO A 388 12.12 -14.70 -3.05
C PRO A 388 11.39 -13.58 -2.28
N THR A 389 12.14 -12.57 -1.85
CA THR A 389 11.62 -11.47 -1.04
C THR A 389 10.50 -10.66 -1.70
N PHE A 390 10.40 -10.60 -3.03
CA PHE A 390 9.22 -10.00 -3.68
C PHE A 390 7.97 -10.83 -3.39
N THR A 391 8.12 -12.16 -3.37
CA THR A 391 7.02 -13.06 -3.03
C THR A 391 6.66 -12.96 -1.55
N TYR A 392 7.63 -12.82 -0.65
CA TYR A 392 7.33 -12.60 0.77
C TYR A 392 6.45 -11.37 0.99
N LEU A 393 6.75 -10.27 0.29
CA LEU A 393 5.91 -9.07 0.34
C LEU A 393 4.56 -9.30 -0.33
N ALA A 394 4.50 -10.05 -1.42
CA ALA A 394 3.23 -10.31 -2.08
C ALA A 394 2.23 -11.06 -1.21
N TYR A 395 2.70 -11.92 -0.29
CA TYR A 395 1.93 -12.66 0.72
C TYR A 395 1.99 -12.02 2.12
N ALA A 396 2.51 -10.80 2.25
CA ALA A 396 2.67 -10.15 3.55
C ALA A 396 1.31 -9.91 4.21
N ASN A 397 1.08 -10.52 5.38
CA ASN A 397 -0.15 -10.43 6.17
C ASN A 397 -1.41 -10.87 5.40
N GLU A 398 -1.34 -11.98 4.66
CA GLU A 398 -2.48 -12.53 3.93
C GLU A 398 -3.68 -12.87 4.84
N HIS A 399 -4.90 -12.67 4.32
CA HIS A 399 -6.15 -12.95 5.03
C HIS A 399 -7.01 -14.05 4.37
N LEU A 400 -6.42 -14.92 3.56
CA LEU A 400 -7.11 -15.96 2.79
C LEU A 400 -8.04 -16.80 3.67
N ALA A 401 -7.58 -17.23 4.85
CA ALA A 401 -8.37 -18.04 5.77
C ALA A 401 -9.62 -17.34 6.35
N TYR A 402 -9.63 -16.01 6.35
CA TYR A 402 -10.65 -15.19 7.02
C TYR A 402 -11.64 -14.56 6.04
N GLU A 403 -11.15 -14.13 4.88
CA GLU A 403 -11.89 -13.24 3.99
C GLU A 403 -12.20 -13.85 2.63
N ALA A 404 -11.44 -14.86 2.18
CA ALA A 404 -11.68 -15.46 0.88
C ALA A 404 -12.71 -16.60 0.97
N PRO A 405 -13.93 -16.46 0.41
CA PRO A 405 -14.96 -17.48 0.51
C PRO A 405 -14.58 -18.81 -0.15
N ILE A 406 -13.61 -18.77 -1.06
CA ILE A 406 -13.11 -19.92 -1.82
C ILE A 406 -11.87 -20.57 -1.19
N ALA A 407 -11.35 -20.06 -0.06
CA ALA A 407 -10.13 -20.58 0.54
C ALA A 407 -10.20 -22.08 0.82
N GLN A 408 -11.27 -22.55 1.47
CA GLN A 408 -11.50 -23.98 1.74
C GLN A 408 -11.61 -24.83 0.47
N ALA A 409 -12.13 -24.27 -0.62
CA ALA A 409 -12.23 -24.97 -1.89
C ALA A 409 -10.86 -25.08 -2.58
N ILE A 410 -9.99 -24.07 -2.41
CA ILE A 410 -8.62 -24.06 -2.95
C ILE A 410 -7.74 -25.01 -2.14
N THR A 411 -7.77 -24.91 -0.81
CA THR A 411 -6.90 -25.71 0.08
C THR A 411 -7.46 -27.09 0.34
N ALA A 412 -8.72 -27.35 0.00
CA ALA A 412 -9.39 -28.64 0.16
C ALA A 412 -9.40 -29.19 1.61
N HIS A 413 -9.17 -28.33 2.60
CA HIS A 413 -9.32 -28.65 4.02
C HIS A 413 -9.84 -27.45 4.81
N THR A 414 -10.25 -27.68 6.05
CA THR A 414 -10.64 -26.59 6.96
C THR A 414 -9.39 -25.86 7.46
N PRO A 415 -9.35 -24.51 7.44
CA PRO A 415 -8.25 -23.73 8.00
C PRO A 415 -7.98 -24.10 9.46
N VAL A 416 -6.71 -24.09 9.84
CA VAL A 416 -6.28 -24.29 11.23
C VAL A 416 -5.81 -22.96 11.76
N ILE A 417 -6.58 -22.40 12.70
CA ILE A 417 -6.36 -21.08 13.27
C ILE A 417 -5.93 -21.26 14.73
N VAL A 418 -4.79 -20.68 15.11
CA VAL A 418 -4.31 -20.66 16.50
C VAL A 418 -4.62 -19.33 17.18
N ALA A 419 -4.39 -19.26 18.49
CA ALA A 419 -4.72 -18.07 19.28
C ALA A 419 -3.93 -16.83 18.81
N GLU A 420 -2.69 -17.03 18.42
CA GLU A 420 -1.80 -16.00 17.89
C GLU A 420 -2.38 -15.38 16.60
N ASP A 421 -2.95 -16.20 15.72
CA ASP A 421 -3.55 -15.70 14.47
C ASP A 421 -4.76 -14.80 14.72
N LEU A 422 -5.54 -15.08 15.77
CA LEU A 422 -6.64 -14.21 16.18
C LEU A 422 -6.15 -12.87 16.73
N GLU A 423 -5.01 -12.86 17.44
CA GLU A 423 -4.39 -11.61 17.87
C GLU A 423 -3.82 -10.82 16.70
N TYR A 424 -3.26 -11.49 15.69
CA TYR A 424 -2.80 -10.85 14.45
C TYR A 424 -3.97 -10.32 13.63
N LYS A 425 -5.09 -11.05 13.54
CA LYS A 425 -6.29 -10.59 12.83
C LYS A 425 -6.92 -9.37 13.50
N LYS A 426 -6.80 -9.21 14.82
CA LYS A 426 -7.21 -7.97 15.52
C LYS A 426 -6.36 -6.75 15.15
N LEU A 427 -5.25 -6.94 14.45
CA LEU A 427 -4.27 -5.90 14.09
C LEU A 427 -4.28 -5.65 12.57
N GLU A 428 -5.48 -5.45 12.02
CA GLU A 428 -5.68 -5.05 10.61
C GLU A 428 -4.93 -3.75 10.24
N GLU A 429 -4.48 -2.99 11.24
CA GLU A 429 -3.64 -1.81 11.07
C GLU A 429 -2.27 -2.08 10.42
N PHE A 430 -1.82 -3.34 10.34
CA PHE A 430 -0.60 -3.72 9.61
C PHE A 430 -0.84 -4.01 8.12
N GLY A 431 -2.05 -3.76 7.63
CA GLY A 431 -2.39 -3.74 6.21
C GLY A 431 -2.49 -5.12 5.57
N LEU A 432 -2.76 -5.08 4.27
CA LEU A 432 -3.18 -6.24 3.47
C LEU A 432 -2.04 -6.87 2.65
N SER A 433 -2.26 -8.10 2.20
CA SER A 433 -1.47 -8.80 1.19
C SER A 433 -1.93 -8.42 -0.22
N THR A 434 -1.10 -8.67 -1.24
CA THR A 434 -1.51 -8.52 -2.64
C THR A 434 -2.54 -9.58 -3.09
N TYR A 435 -2.86 -10.52 -2.22
CA TYR A 435 -3.94 -11.49 -2.40
C TYR A 435 -5.30 -10.99 -1.90
N ASP A 436 -5.32 -9.95 -1.07
CA ASP A 436 -6.56 -9.48 -0.44
C ASP A 436 -7.24 -8.39 -1.28
N HIS A 437 -8.44 -8.02 -0.84
CA HIS A 437 -9.17 -6.88 -1.35
C HIS A 437 -9.20 -5.79 -0.28
N HIS A 438 -9.09 -4.53 -0.71
CA HIS A 438 -9.46 -3.38 0.10
C HIS A 438 -10.94 -3.47 0.51
N THR A 439 -11.35 -2.73 1.56
CA THR A 439 -12.73 -2.75 2.06
C THR A 439 -13.76 -2.37 1.00
N ASP A 440 -13.37 -1.60 -0.02
CA ASP A 440 -14.22 -1.21 -1.16
C ASP A 440 -14.28 -2.25 -2.30
N GLY A 441 -13.61 -3.39 -2.11
CA GLY A 441 -13.55 -4.52 -3.03
C GLY A 441 -12.55 -4.36 -4.16
N ALA A 442 -11.70 -3.34 -4.17
CA ALA A 442 -10.58 -3.27 -5.10
C ALA A 442 -9.46 -4.23 -4.67
N GLY A 443 -8.75 -4.82 -5.61
CA GLY A 443 -7.60 -5.66 -5.27
C GLY A 443 -6.42 -4.87 -4.72
N CYS A 444 -5.77 -5.37 -3.67
CA CYS A 444 -4.61 -4.70 -3.09
C CYS A 444 -3.39 -4.87 -3.99
N CYS A 445 -2.88 -3.78 -4.57
CA CYS A 445 -1.79 -3.84 -5.53
C CYS A 445 -0.42 -3.48 -4.94
N TYR A 446 -0.37 -2.90 -3.75
CA TYR A 446 0.87 -2.51 -3.06
C TYR A 446 1.10 -3.34 -1.81
N SER A 447 2.36 -3.70 -1.56
CA SER A 447 2.78 -4.29 -0.29
C SER A 447 4.19 -3.83 0.05
N SER A 448 4.51 -3.76 1.35
CA SER A 448 5.76 -3.19 1.85
C SER A 448 6.31 -3.92 3.06
N TRP A 449 7.64 -3.87 3.28
CA TRP A 449 8.28 -4.34 4.51
C TRP A 449 8.37 -3.28 5.62
N ARG A 450 8.05 -2.01 5.34
CA ARG A 450 8.05 -0.94 6.37
C ARG A 450 6.82 -0.99 7.28
N ARG A 451 6.45 -2.20 7.67
CA ARG A 451 5.34 -2.56 8.55
C ARG A 451 5.63 -3.93 9.16
N PRO A 452 5.06 -4.29 10.31
CA PRO A 452 5.18 -5.65 10.82
C PRO A 452 4.58 -6.67 9.84
N VAL A 453 5.44 -7.47 9.18
CA VAL A 453 5.02 -8.56 8.28
C VAL A 453 4.98 -9.89 9.04
N ILE A 454 3.83 -10.21 9.63
CA ILE A 454 3.65 -11.35 10.52
C ILE A 454 3.94 -12.67 9.81
N SER A 455 3.53 -12.77 8.54
CA SER A 455 3.78 -13.97 7.72
C SER A 455 5.26 -14.25 7.42
N MET A 456 6.16 -13.34 7.80
CA MET A 456 7.62 -13.55 7.75
C MET A 456 8.24 -13.93 9.10
N ARG A 457 7.47 -14.10 10.18
CA ARG A 457 8.03 -14.64 11.43
C ARG A 457 8.47 -16.08 11.18
N PRO A 458 9.65 -16.53 11.65
CA PRO A 458 10.17 -17.87 11.35
C PRO A 458 9.21 -19.02 11.66
N ARG A 459 8.41 -18.88 12.73
CA ARG A 459 7.46 -19.89 13.21
C ARG A 459 6.06 -19.79 12.59
N TYR A 460 5.85 -18.84 11.68
CA TYR A 460 4.55 -18.62 11.08
C TYR A 460 4.13 -19.82 10.21
N ARG A 461 2.89 -20.25 10.37
CA ARG A 461 2.20 -21.20 9.49
C ARG A 461 1.02 -20.47 8.88
N MET A 462 0.82 -20.61 7.58
CA MET A 462 -0.29 -19.94 6.90
C MET A 462 -1.62 -20.56 7.37
N PRO A 463 -2.55 -19.82 8.01
CA PRO A 463 -3.74 -20.43 8.61
C PRO A 463 -4.63 -21.19 7.61
N ALA A 464 -4.66 -20.73 6.36
CA ALA A 464 -5.47 -21.34 5.30
C ALA A 464 -4.99 -22.75 4.93
N MET A 465 -3.68 -23.00 5.08
CA MET A 465 -3.00 -24.21 4.61
C MET A 465 -2.41 -25.05 5.76
N ASN A 466 -2.24 -24.45 6.94
CA ASN A 466 -1.60 -25.02 8.11
C ASN A 466 -0.20 -25.62 7.85
N PHE A 467 0.60 -24.99 6.99
CA PHE A 467 2.02 -25.33 6.79
C PHE A 467 2.87 -24.07 6.63
N PRO A 468 4.21 -24.18 6.77
CA PRO A 468 5.12 -23.07 6.51
C PRO A 468 4.93 -22.55 5.07
N TRP A 469 4.83 -21.24 4.90
CA TRP A 469 4.74 -20.59 3.60
C TRP A 469 5.69 -19.40 3.53
N ALA A 470 6.20 -19.06 2.34
CA ALA A 470 7.19 -18.00 2.15
C ALA A 470 8.47 -18.24 2.99
N LEU A 471 8.91 -17.26 3.81
CA LEU A 471 10.18 -17.36 4.54
C LEU A 471 10.25 -18.61 5.46
N PRO A 472 9.25 -18.92 6.29
CA PRO A 472 9.20 -20.19 7.04
C PRO A 472 9.49 -21.44 6.22
N ALA A 473 8.96 -21.55 5.00
CA ALA A 473 9.21 -22.69 4.10
C ALA A 473 10.65 -22.69 3.57
N ASP A 474 11.18 -21.53 3.24
CA ASP A 474 12.56 -21.40 2.75
C ASP A 474 13.60 -21.70 3.84
N LEU A 475 13.24 -21.55 5.13
CA LEU A 475 14.09 -22.00 6.24
C LEU A 475 14.31 -23.53 6.24
N SER A 476 13.43 -24.32 5.63
CA SER A 476 13.68 -25.77 5.45
C SER A 476 14.84 -26.04 4.49
N LEU A 477 15.01 -25.22 3.44
CA LEU A 477 16.16 -25.32 2.53
C LEU A 477 17.45 -24.81 3.20
N ILE A 478 17.36 -23.77 4.03
CA ILE A 478 18.48 -23.27 4.84
C ILE A 478 18.97 -24.36 5.79
N TRP A 479 18.05 -24.97 6.54
CA TRP A 479 18.36 -26.07 7.43
C TRP A 479 19.03 -27.23 6.69
N TRP A 480 18.51 -27.61 5.52
CA TRP A 480 19.08 -28.70 4.72
C TRP A 480 20.52 -28.40 4.26
N LEU A 481 20.80 -27.17 3.81
CA LEU A 481 22.14 -26.73 3.42
C LEU A 481 23.12 -26.78 4.62
N ASP A 482 22.71 -26.28 5.78
CA ASP A 482 23.50 -26.32 7.01
C ASP A 482 23.71 -27.77 7.48
N HIS A 483 22.68 -28.62 7.43
CA HIS A 483 22.72 -30.02 7.87
C HIS A 483 23.67 -30.88 7.03
N VAL A 484 23.68 -30.69 5.71
CA VAL A 484 24.57 -31.41 4.79
C VAL A 484 25.99 -30.82 4.80
N GLY A 485 26.17 -29.61 5.36
CA GLY A 485 27.47 -28.98 5.51
C GLY A 485 27.96 -28.24 4.26
N TYR A 486 27.04 -27.65 3.48
CA TYR A 486 27.40 -26.79 2.35
C TYR A 486 27.62 -25.35 2.79
N ASP A 487 28.71 -24.73 2.29
CA ASP A 487 28.87 -23.27 2.38
C ASP A 487 27.99 -22.59 1.32
N TYR A 488 27.23 -21.58 1.74
CA TYR A 488 26.38 -20.75 0.88
C TYR A 488 26.36 -19.31 1.37
N ASP A 489 26.08 -18.39 0.44
CA ASP A 489 25.67 -17.03 0.73
C ASP A 489 24.17 -16.89 0.46
N VAL A 490 23.50 -15.97 1.14
CA VAL A 490 22.11 -15.59 0.80
C VAL A 490 22.09 -14.30 0.01
N LEU A 491 21.24 -14.27 -1.00
CA LEU A 491 20.85 -13.10 -1.79
C LEU A 491 19.34 -12.94 -1.71
N THR A 492 18.84 -11.76 -2.01
CA THR A 492 17.42 -11.49 -2.12
C THR A 492 17.02 -11.09 -3.54
N ASP A 493 15.74 -11.22 -3.86
CA ASP A 493 15.18 -10.60 -5.07
C ASP A 493 15.54 -9.11 -5.18
N HIS A 494 15.57 -8.38 -4.05
CA HIS A 494 15.95 -6.96 -4.05
C HIS A 494 17.41 -6.75 -4.46
N ASP A 495 18.32 -7.64 -4.07
CA ASP A 495 19.72 -7.61 -4.53
C ASP A 495 19.82 -7.87 -6.04
N LEU A 496 19.11 -8.89 -6.53
CA LEU A 496 19.10 -9.22 -7.95
C LEU A 496 18.42 -8.14 -8.80
N HIS A 497 17.35 -7.53 -8.30
CA HIS A 497 16.67 -6.43 -8.96
C HIS A 497 17.59 -5.22 -9.12
N ALA A 498 18.36 -4.89 -8.08
CA ALA A 498 19.26 -3.73 -8.07
C ALA A 498 20.56 -3.96 -8.88
N GLU A 499 21.16 -5.15 -8.78
CA GLU A 499 22.50 -5.41 -9.34
C GLU A 499 22.47 -6.27 -10.62
N GLY A 500 21.32 -6.85 -10.98
CA GLY A 500 21.17 -7.72 -12.14
C GLY A 500 22.12 -8.92 -12.10
N ALA A 501 22.63 -9.33 -13.27
CA ALA A 501 23.53 -10.48 -13.40
C ALA A 501 24.80 -10.36 -12.53
N ALA A 502 25.22 -9.13 -12.18
CA ALA A 502 26.39 -8.92 -11.34
C ALA A 502 26.21 -9.47 -9.91
N ALA A 503 24.98 -9.51 -9.39
CA ALA A 503 24.70 -10.18 -8.11
C ALA A 503 24.96 -11.68 -8.17
N LEU A 504 24.71 -12.32 -9.32
CA LEU A 504 24.77 -13.78 -9.48
C LEU A 504 26.15 -14.26 -9.98
N ALA A 505 26.83 -13.44 -10.77
CA ALA A 505 28.10 -13.77 -11.45
C ALA A 505 29.19 -14.40 -10.55
N PRO A 506 29.34 -14.01 -9.26
CA PRO A 506 30.35 -14.63 -8.39
C PRO A 506 30.08 -16.11 -8.05
N TYR A 507 28.84 -16.58 -8.21
CA TYR A 507 28.42 -17.89 -7.73
C TYR A 507 28.42 -18.94 -8.85
N LYS A 508 28.83 -20.16 -8.51
CA LYS A 508 28.82 -21.30 -9.45
C LYS A 508 27.42 -21.85 -9.68
N VAL A 509 26.56 -21.75 -8.67
CA VAL A 509 25.17 -22.16 -8.73
C VAL A 509 24.32 -21.26 -7.84
N VAL A 510 23.12 -20.94 -8.31
CA VAL A 510 22.09 -20.19 -7.58
C VAL A 510 20.90 -21.10 -7.35
N LEU A 511 20.45 -21.23 -6.11
CA LEU A 511 19.26 -21.99 -5.72
C LEU A 511 18.12 -21.00 -5.52
N ASN A 512 16.97 -21.25 -6.13
CA ASN A 512 15.75 -20.53 -5.78
C ASN A 512 15.12 -21.12 -4.51
N GLY A 513 14.39 -20.28 -3.78
CA GLY A 513 13.47 -20.71 -2.74
C GLY A 513 12.31 -21.58 -3.26
N THR A 514 11.47 -22.00 -2.33
CA THR A 514 10.31 -22.88 -2.50
C THR A 514 9.24 -22.29 -3.40
N HIS A 515 9.11 -20.96 -3.48
CA HIS A 515 8.04 -20.29 -4.24
C HIS A 515 8.45 -18.88 -4.76
N PRO A 516 9.30 -18.77 -5.81
CA PRO A 516 9.73 -17.49 -6.37
C PRO A 516 8.72 -16.90 -7.36
N GLU A 517 7.48 -16.67 -6.92
CA GLU A 517 6.34 -16.34 -7.79
C GLU A 517 6.36 -14.93 -8.41
N TYR A 518 6.79 -13.93 -7.64
CA TYR A 518 6.76 -12.51 -8.02
C TYR A 518 8.13 -12.04 -8.48
N TYR A 519 8.22 -11.50 -9.70
CA TYR A 519 9.52 -11.25 -10.32
C TYR A 519 9.53 -10.00 -11.21
N SER A 520 10.64 -9.27 -11.21
CA SER A 520 10.81 -8.03 -11.98
C SER A 520 11.55 -8.24 -13.29
N GLU A 521 11.48 -7.26 -14.20
CA GLU A 521 12.15 -7.35 -15.50
C GLU A 521 13.67 -7.45 -15.34
N GLN A 522 14.23 -6.66 -14.42
CA GLN A 522 15.66 -6.64 -14.08
C GLN A 522 16.13 -8.00 -13.57
N MET A 523 15.31 -8.66 -12.75
CA MET A 523 15.64 -9.99 -12.25
C MET A 523 15.55 -11.06 -13.35
N MET A 524 14.55 -10.96 -14.24
CA MET A 524 14.48 -11.83 -15.43
C MET A 524 15.74 -11.69 -16.29
N ASP A 525 16.14 -10.45 -16.59
CA ASP A 525 17.33 -10.15 -17.40
C ASP A 525 18.61 -10.63 -16.70
N GLY A 526 18.72 -10.41 -15.39
CA GLY A 526 19.87 -10.83 -14.59
C GLY A 526 20.05 -12.35 -14.56
N THR A 527 18.98 -13.10 -14.38
CA THR A 527 19.00 -14.57 -14.37
C THR A 527 19.27 -15.14 -15.76
N GLU A 528 18.65 -14.59 -16.81
CA GLU A 528 18.88 -15.01 -18.19
C GLU A 528 20.34 -14.77 -18.61
N ALA A 529 20.90 -13.60 -18.31
CA ALA A 529 22.30 -13.27 -18.59
C ALA A 529 23.28 -14.15 -17.79
N TYR A 530 22.98 -14.46 -16.53
CA TYR A 530 23.79 -15.36 -15.71
C TYR A 530 23.84 -16.78 -16.33
N LEU A 531 22.69 -17.33 -16.73
CA LEU A 531 22.62 -18.63 -17.38
C LEU A 531 23.34 -18.65 -18.73
N ALA A 532 23.17 -17.60 -19.55
CA ALA A 532 23.83 -17.46 -20.85
C ALA A 532 25.36 -17.39 -20.73
N ALA A 533 25.88 -16.85 -19.61
CA ALA A 533 27.30 -16.81 -19.29
C ALA A 533 27.86 -18.13 -18.72
N GLY A 534 27.06 -19.21 -18.66
CA GLY A 534 27.46 -20.51 -18.12
C GLY A 534 27.17 -20.70 -16.63
N GLY A 535 26.40 -19.79 -16.03
CA GLY A 535 25.85 -19.93 -14.69
C GLY A 535 24.89 -21.12 -14.58
N ARG A 536 24.57 -21.53 -13.35
CA ARG A 536 23.72 -22.68 -13.08
C ARG A 536 22.62 -22.28 -12.10
N VAL A 537 21.37 -22.58 -12.42
CA VAL A 537 20.24 -22.34 -11.53
C VAL A 537 19.62 -23.67 -11.14
N MET A 538 19.35 -23.83 -9.84
CA MET A 538 18.51 -24.89 -9.30
C MET A 538 17.16 -24.29 -8.93
N TYR A 539 16.16 -24.56 -9.76
CA TYR A 539 14.78 -24.18 -9.47
C TYR A 539 14.12 -25.30 -8.66
N LEU A 540 14.00 -25.10 -7.35
CA LEU A 540 13.60 -26.12 -6.36
C LEU A 540 12.16 -25.91 -5.84
N GLY A 541 11.36 -25.12 -6.54
CA GLY A 541 10.04 -24.68 -6.09
C GLY A 541 8.93 -24.83 -7.12
N GLY A 542 7.76 -24.28 -6.80
CA GLY A 542 6.58 -24.20 -7.66
C GLY A 542 6.30 -22.76 -8.14
N ASN A 543 5.40 -22.61 -9.12
CA ASN A 543 4.85 -21.32 -9.61
C ASN A 543 5.85 -20.15 -9.78
N GLY A 544 7.07 -20.43 -10.21
CA GLY A 544 8.14 -19.44 -10.28
C GLY A 544 7.97 -18.47 -11.45
N TYR A 545 8.34 -17.22 -11.22
CA TYR A 545 8.47 -16.15 -12.22
C TYR A 545 7.14 -15.88 -12.94
N TYR A 546 6.05 -15.90 -12.19
CA TYR A 546 4.69 -15.84 -12.70
C TYR A 546 4.24 -14.40 -12.94
N TRP A 547 4.25 -13.59 -11.88
CA TRP A 547 3.74 -12.22 -11.89
C TRP A 547 4.81 -11.19 -12.25
N VAL A 548 4.43 -10.24 -13.11
CA VAL A 548 5.18 -9.02 -13.39
C VAL A 548 5.04 -8.07 -12.21
N THR A 549 6.14 -7.87 -11.48
CA THR A 549 6.18 -7.07 -10.25
C THR A 549 7.26 -6.01 -10.35
N GLY A 550 6.97 -4.81 -9.86
CA GLY A 550 7.89 -3.69 -9.89
C GLY A 550 7.99 -2.98 -8.55
N THR A 551 9.05 -2.21 -8.37
CA THR A 551 9.23 -1.25 -7.27
C THR A 551 9.72 0.06 -7.88
N ARG A 552 9.66 1.17 -7.14
CA ARG A 552 10.40 2.38 -7.52
C ARG A 552 11.84 2.23 -7.03
N GLU A 553 12.80 2.66 -7.84
CA GLU A 553 14.24 2.49 -7.56
C GLU A 553 14.66 3.07 -6.19
N ALA A 554 14.18 4.28 -5.87
CA ALA A 554 14.48 4.93 -4.58
C ALA A 554 13.64 4.42 -3.40
N GLU A 555 12.66 3.57 -3.65
CA GLU A 555 11.70 3.09 -2.66
C GLU A 555 11.49 1.58 -2.81
N PRO A 556 12.57 0.77 -2.73
CA PRO A 556 12.50 -0.66 -2.97
C PRO A 556 11.62 -1.38 -1.94
N HIS A 557 11.32 -0.72 -0.82
CA HIS A 557 10.49 -1.21 0.27
C HIS A 557 9.08 -1.57 -0.11
N CYS A 558 8.54 -1.02 -1.21
CA CYS A 558 7.18 -1.23 -1.63
C CYS A 558 7.12 -1.82 -3.05
N ILE A 559 6.58 -3.03 -3.16
CA ILE A 559 6.28 -3.68 -4.42
C ILE A 559 4.90 -3.27 -4.95
N GLU A 560 4.75 -3.31 -6.27
CA GLU A 560 3.49 -3.19 -6.97
C GLU A 560 3.27 -4.37 -7.93
N VAL A 561 2.06 -4.91 -7.89
CA VAL A 561 1.58 -5.93 -8.82
C VAL A 561 0.11 -5.70 -9.11
N ARG A 562 -0.29 -5.83 -10.38
CA ARG A 562 -1.70 -5.77 -10.78
C ARG A 562 -2.09 -7.07 -11.46
N LYS A 563 -3.00 -7.82 -10.84
CA LYS A 563 -3.49 -9.10 -11.37
C LYS A 563 -4.49 -8.79 -12.49
N LEU A 564 -4.17 -9.18 -13.73
CA LEU A 564 -4.94 -8.80 -14.92
C LEU A 564 -5.98 -9.88 -15.30
N ASP A 565 -6.23 -10.04 -16.59
CA ASP A 565 -7.29 -10.83 -17.21
C ASP A 565 -6.89 -12.30 -17.53
N SER A 566 -5.75 -12.76 -17.04
CA SER A 566 -5.21 -14.09 -17.33
C SER A 566 -4.61 -14.75 -16.09
N GLY A 567 -4.64 -16.09 -16.07
CA GLY A 567 -4.01 -16.89 -15.01
C GLY A 567 -4.88 -17.12 -13.78
N SER A 568 -4.39 -17.96 -12.86
CA SER A 568 -4.95 -18.06 -11.51
C SER A 568 -4.64 -16.77 -10.76
N ARG A 569 -5.64 -16.18 -10.11
CA ARG A 569 -5.53 -14.85 -9.51
C ARG A 569 -6.56 -14.66 -8.40
N ALA A 570 -6.17 -13.94 -7.36
CA ALA A 570 -7.05 -13.62 -6.25
C ALA A 570 -8.09 -12.53 -6.57
N TRP A 571 -7.74 -11.64 -7.50
CA TRP A 571 -8.57 -10.53 -7.95
C TRP A 571 -8.19 -10.13 -9.37
N GLN A 572 -9.00 -9.28 -10.00
CA GLN A 572 -8.77 -8.78 -11.36
C GLN A 572 -8.82 -7.25 -11.37
N ALA A 573 -7.79 -6.63 -11.94
CA ALA A 573 -7.75 -5.20 -12.20
C ALA A 573 -8.86 -4.78 -13.17
N GLU A 574 -9.42 -3.60 -12.94
CA GLU A 574 -10.46 -3.03 -13.80
C GLU A 574 -9.91 -2.72 -15.21
N PRO A 575 -10.78 -2.63 -16.24
CA PRO A 575 -10.39 -2.28 -17.59
C PRO A 575 -9.56 -0.98 -17.65
N GLY A 576 -8.48 -1.01 -18.43
CA GLY A 576 -7.58 0.14 -18.59
C GLY A 576 -6.53 0.31 -17.49
N GLU A 577 -6.66 -0.35 -16.33
CA GLU A 577 -5.85 -0.08 -15.13
C GLU A 577 -4.68 -1.05 -14.94
N GLY A 578 -4.22 -1.68 -16.03
CA GLY A 578 -3.25 -2.79 -15.97
C GLY A 578 -1.76 -2.42 -15.95
N TYR A 579 -1.42 -1.13 -15.88
CA TYR A 579 -0.03 -0.66 -15.88
C TYR A 579 0.41 -0.22 -14.49
N LEU A 580 1.62 -0.62 -14.11
CA LEU A 580 2.23 -0.29 -12.82
C LEU A 580 2.53 1.21 -12.74
N ALA A 581 2.15 1.85 -11.64
CA ALA A 581 2.55 3.22 -11.34
C ALA A 581 4.04 3.31 -10.97
N SER A 582 4.62 2.25 -10.42
CA SER A 582 6.02 2.16 -10.02
C SER A 582 7.00 2.19 -11.19
N THR A 583 6.69 1.48 -12.29
CA THR A 583 7.63 1.28 -13.41
C THR A 583 7.07 1.66 -14.79
N GLY A 584 5.76 1.90 -14.92
CA GLY A 584 5.09 2.13 -16.20
C GLY A 584 5.01 0.90 -17.11
N GLN A 585 5.34 -0.28 -16.59
CA GLN A 585 5.20 -1.56 -17.29
C GLN A 585 3.76 -2.08 -17.17
N ARG A 586 3.30 -2.78 -18.20
CA ARG A 586 2.06 -3.57 -18.10
C ARG A 586 2.33 -4.78 -17.19
N SER A 587 1.53 -4.92 -16.14
CA SER A 587 1.60 -6.03 -15.18
C SER A 587 0.99 -7.32 -15.76
N GLY A 588 0.47 -8.20 -14.93
CA GLY A 588 -0.04 -9.50 -15.32
C GLY A 588 1.06 -10.56 -15.39
N LEU A 589 0.92 -11.52 -16.29
CA LEU A 589 1.82 -12.67 -16.36
C LEU A 589 3.03 -12.40 -17.26
N TRP A 590 4.22 -12.87 -16.85
CA TRP A 590 5.40 -12.87 -17.72
C TRP A 590 5.19 -13.69 -19.01
N ARG A 591 4.36 -14.75 -18.94
CA ARG A 591 3.94 -15.53 -20.12
C ARG A 591 3.25 -14.66 -21.18
N ASN A 592 2.43 -13.70 -20.76
CA ASN A 592 1.72 -12.78 -21.67
C ASN A 592 2.64 -11.70 -22.25
N ARG A 593 3.89 -11.63 -21.79
CA ARG A 593 4.93 -10.72 -22.27
C ARG A 593 6.03 -11.44 -23.08
N GLY A 594 5.78 -12.68 -23.52
CA GLY A 594 6.76 -13.47 -24.29
C GLY A 594 7.97 -13.94 -23.46
N ARG A 595 7.83 -13.91 -22.13
CA ARG A 595 8.89 -14.18 -21.13
C ARG A 595 8.45 -15.26 -20.16
N ALA A 596 7.73 -16.27 -20.64
CA ALA A 596 7.26 -17.38 -19.81
C ALA A 596 8.43 -18.08 -19.07
N PRO A 597 8.24 -18.55 -17.82
CA PRO A 597 9.30 -19.17 -17.01
C PRO A 597 10.03 -20.32 -17.71
N GLN A 598 9.35 -21.07 -18.57
CA GLN A 598 9.93 -22.17 -19.37
C GLN A 598 11.13 -21.73 -20.21
N LYS A 599 11.19 -20.45 -20.62
CA LYS A 599 12.32 -19.91 -21.40
C LYS A 599 13.60 -19.76 -20.58
N ILE A 600 13.51 -19.70 -19.25
CA ILE A 600 14.64 -19.44 -18.35
C ILE A 600 14.94 -20.69 -17.51
N VAL A 601 13.94 -21.26 -16.84
CA VAL A 601 14.11 -22.37 -15.87
C VAL A 601 13.53 -23.70 -16.36
N GLY A 602 13.12 -23.79 -17.63
CA GLY A 602 12.67 -25.02 -18.28
C GLY A 602 11.24 -25.46 -17.98
N LEU A 603 10.69 -25.09 -16.81
CA LEU A 603 9.29 -25.35 -16.43
C LEU A 603 8.57 -24.05 -16.02
N GLY A 604 7.25 -24.12 -15.82
CA GLY A 604 6.45 -22.99 -15.37
C GLY A 604 5.08 -23.45 -14.86
N PHE A 605 4.32 -22.50 -14.31
CA PHE A 605 3.01 -22.78 -13.71
C PHE A 605 2.10 -23.62 -14.61
N THR A 606 1.54 -24.68 -14.03
CA THR A 606 0.65 -25.64 -14.67
C THR A 606 -0.66 -25.80 -13.90
N THR A 607 -0.57 -26.10 -12.60
CA THR A 607 -1.71 -26.30 -11.69
C THR A 607 -1.29 -25.96 -10.26
N GLU A 608 -2.27 -25.78 -9.38
CA GLU A 608 -2.10 -25.64 -7.93
C GLU A 608 -3.12 -26.53 -7.20
N GLY A 609 -2.80 -26.93 -5.97
CA GLY A 609 -3.62 -27.76 -5.07
C GLY A 609 -2.87 -27.95 -3.75
N MET A 610 -3.60 -28.02 -2.62
CA MET A 610 -3.03 -28.04 -1.27
C MET A 610 -3.74 -29.04 -0.34
N ASP A 611 -4.30 -30.11 -0.90
CA ASP A 611 -5.08 -31.14 -0.18
C ASP A 611 -4.22 -32.05 0.71
N GLU A 612 -3.00 -32.38 0.27
CA GLU A 612 -2.02 -33.17 1.01
C GLU A 612 -0.61 -32.57 0.84
N SER A 613 0.25 -32.72 1.86
CA SER A 613 1.66 -32.30 1.84
C SER A 613 2.61 -33.45 2.13
#